data_AF-A0A9D7QE42-F1
#
_entry.id   AF-A0A9D7QE42-F1
#
_cell.length_a   1.000
_cell.length_b   1.000
_cell.length_c   1.000
_cell.angle_alpha   90.00
_cell.angle_beta   90.00
_cell.angle_gamma   90.00
#
_symmetry.space_group_name_H-M   'P 1'
#
loop_
_entity.id
_entity.type
_entity.pdbx_description
1 polymer ?
#
loop_
_entity_poly.entity_id
_entity_poly.type
_entity_poly.pdbx_seq_one_letter_code
_entity_poly.pdbx_strand_id
1 'polypeptide(L)'
;MNDELLMRAAQANGHAYPWRMPNGFGERPWNPLTNNEDAFVLAVRIGLQVTAYPMYDEPKHSVIVRKPVWDHDAQEGDGVEVVEPYGTDALAATRRAITMCAAELARRKTPNVELSGHQRPARKDEK
;
A
#
# COMPACT_ATOMS: atom_id res chain seq x y z
N MET A 1 15.42 -5.13 -2.12
CA MET A 1 14.37 -4.59 -1.23
C MET A 1 13.48 -3.58 -1.95
N ASN A 2 14.03 -2.55 -2.60
CA ASN A 2 13.24 -1.55 -3.35
C ASN A 2 12.44 -2.15 -4.53
N ASP A 3 12.99 -3.11 -5.27
CA ASP A 3 12.29 -3.72 -6.42
C ASP A 3 11.04 -4.50 -6.02
N GLU A 4 11.08 -5.23 -4.90
CA GLU A 4 9.91 -5.96 -4.39
C GLU A 4 8.81 -5.00 -3.90
N LEU A 5 9.22 -3.89 -3.26
CA LEU A 5 8.32 -2.83 -2.85
C LEU A 5 7.62 -2.18 -4.06
N LEU A 6 8.39 -1.84 -5.10
CA LEU A 6 7.88 -1.28 -6.34
C LEU A 6 6.99 -2.27 -7.10
N MET A 7 7.35 -3.55 -7.13
CA MET A 7 6.55 -4.61 -7.71
C MET A 7 5.17 -4.69 -7.06
N ARG A 8 5.10 -4.72 -5.74
CA ARG A 8 3.83 -4.79 -5.00
C ARG A 8 3.01 -3.51 -5.14
N ALA A 9 3.64 -2.35 -5.14
CA ALA A 9 2.96 -1.09 -5.39
C ALA A 9 2.36 -1.03 -6.81
N ALA A 10 3.07 -1.55 -7.82
CA ALA A 10 2.54 -1.68 -9.18
C ALA A 10 1.35 -2.66 -9.22
N GLN A 11 1.44 -3.80 -8.53
CA GLN A 11 0.34 -4.78 -8.42
C GLN A 11 -0.91 -4.18 -7.77
N ALA A 12 -0.77 -3.39 -6.71
CA ALA A 12 -1.90 -2.68 -6.10
C ALA A 12 -2.58 -1.71 -7.07
N ASN A 13 -1.80 -1.13 -7.99
CA ASN A 13 -2.26 -0.25 -9.06
C ASN A 13 -2.75 -1.01 -10.31
N GLY A 14 -2.80 -2.35 -10.27
CA GLY A 14 -3.25 -3.17 -11.40
C GLY A 14 -2.25 -3.28 -12.55
N HIS A 15 -0.96 -3.08 -12.30
CA HIS A 15 0.10 -3.12 -13.32
C HIS A 15 1.19 -4.15 -12.96
N ALA A 16 1.83 -4.73 -13.98
CA ALA A 16 3.03 -5.55 -13.81
C ALA A 16 4.27 -4.68 -13.63
N TYR A 17 5.30 -5.18 -12.94
CA TYR A 17 6.59 -4.50 -12.79
C TYR A 17 7.67 -5.17 -13.65
N PRO A 18 8.54 -4.41 -14.34
CA PRO A 18 8.61 -2.94 -14.38
C PRO A 18 7.44 -2.32 -15.16
N TRP A 19 6.81 -1.29 -14.57
CA TRP A 19 5.75 -0.52 -15.22
C TRP A 19 6.32 0.78 -15.80
N ARG A 20 5.77 1.23 -16.94
CA ARG A 20 6.07 2.52 -17.55
C ARG A 20 4.82 3.38 -17.54
N MET A 21 4.96 4.63 -17.09
CA MET A 21 3.86 5.59 -17.07
C MET A 21 3.82 6.33 -18.42
N PRO A 22 2.66 6.33 -19.12
CA PRO A 22 2.45 7.17 -20.29
C PRO A 22 2.58 8.65 -19.92
N ASN A 23 3.23 9.43 -20.76
CA ASN A 23 3.33 10.89 -20.63
C ASN A 23 3.18 11.57 -21.99
N GLY A 24 3.17 12.91 -22.02
CA GLY A 24 3.03 13.68 -23.27
C GLY A 24 4.15 13.49 -24.29
N PHE A 25 5.21 12.73 -23.96
CA PHE A 25 6.37 12.45 -24.80
C PHE A 25 6.57 10.94 -25.07
N GLY A 26 5.57 10.10 -24.76
CA GLY A 26 5.65 8.64 -24.88
C GLY A 26 5.53 7.94 -23.53
N GLU A 27 6.57 7.23 -23.11
CA GLU A 27 6.57 6.45 -21.86
C GLU A 27 7.84 6.66 -21.05
N ARG A 28 7.70 6.93 -19.74
CA ARG A 28 8.82 7.01 -18.80
C ARG A 28 8.78 5.88 -17.77
N PRO A 29 9.93 5.47 -17.19
CA PRO A 29 9.94 4.56 -16.05
C PRO A 29 9.06 5.10 -14.92
N TRP A 30 8.24 4.21 -14.35
CA TRP A 30 7.43 4.54 -13.18
C TRP A 30 8.22 4.23 -11.90
N ASN A 31 8.35 5.22 -11.02
CA ASN A 31 9.00 5.06 -9.73
C ASN A 31 8.43 6.04 -8.68
N PRO A 32 7.42 5.62 -7.88
CA PRO A 32 6.83 6.45 -6.84
C PRO A 32 7.78 6.72 -5.66
N LEU A 33 8.92 6.04 -5.54
CA LEU A 33 9.91 6.34 -4.48
C LEU A 33 10.74 7.59 -4.81
N THR A 34 10.89 7.92 -6.09
CA THR A 34 11.72 9.05 -6.55
C THR A 34 10.95 10.13 -7.29
N ASN A 35 9.74 9.84 -7.79
CA ASN A 35 8.91 10.78 -8.53
C ASN A 35 7.62 11.11 -7.75
N ASN A 36 7.38 12.41 -7.50
CA ASN A 36 6.21 12.89 -6.75
C ASN A 36 4.88 12.63 -7.48
N GLU A 37 4.87 12.81 -8.80
CA GLU A 37 3.67 12.58 -9.63
C GLU A 37 3.28 11.10 -9.60
N ASP A 38 4.26 10.19 -9.70
CA ASP A 38 4.00 8.74 -9.63
C ASP A 38 3.36 8.32 -8.31
N ALA A 39 3.87 8.86 -7.19
CA ALA A 39 3.31 8.61 -5.87
C ALA A 39 1.90 9.20 -5.73
N PHE A 40 1.69 10.44 -6.18
CA PHE A 40 0.39 11.08 -6.10
C PHE A 40 -0.67 10.34 -6.94
N VAL A 41 -0.35 10.03 -8.20
CA VAL A 41 -1.24 9.28 -9.10
C VAL A 41 -1.54 7.89 -8.52
N LEU A 42 -0.55 7.20 -7.95
CA LEU A 42 -0.76 5.93 -7.26
C LEU A 42 -1.77 6.07 -6.12
N ALA A 43 -1.58 7.05 -5.23
CA ALA A 43 -2.47 7.29 -4.10
C ALA A 43 -3.91 7.57 -4.55
N VAL A 44 -4.10 8.38 -5.59
CA VAL A 44 -5.43 8.68 -6.16
C VAL A 44 -6.07 7.43 -6.76
N ARG A 45 -5.36 6.70 -7.62
CA ARG A 45 -5.90 5.53 -8.34
C ARG A 45 -6.40 4.43 -7.41
N ILE A 46 -5.69 4.17 -6.32
CA ILE A 46 -6.08 3.13 -5.35
C ILE A 46 -6.84 3.71 -4.15
N GLY A 47 -7.15 5.00 -4.17
CA GLY A 47 -7.98 5.69 -3.19
C GLY A 47 -7.40 5.68 -1.78
N LEU A 48 -6.12 6.04 -1.63
CA LEU A 48 -5.46 6.26 -0.35
C LEU A 48 -5.81 7.64 0.23
N GLN A 49 -5.92 7.71 1.55
CA GLN A 49 -5.92 8.96 2.29
C GLN A 49 -4.50 9.27 2.76
N VAL A 50 -4.03 10.50 2.52
CA VAL A 50 -2.72 11.01 2.95
C VAL A 50 -2.99 12.16 3.91
N THR A 51 -2.43 12.11 5.11
CA THR A 51 -2.69 13.13 6.15
C THR A 51 -1.39 13.48 6.86
N ALA A 52 -1.05 14.76 6.88
CA ALA A 52 0.03 15.25 7.73
C ALA A 52 -0.41 15.15 9.20
N TYR A 53 0.39 14.52 10.03
CA TYR A 53 0.08 14.32 11.45
C TYR A 53 1.09 15.08 12.33
N PRO A 54 0.62 16.04 13.16
CA PRO A 54 1.46 16.65 14.15
C PRO A 54 1.77 15.63 15.25
N MET A 55 2.99 15.11 15.27
CA MET A 55 3.54 14.46 16.47
C MET A 55 3.75 15.56 17.52
N TYR A 56 3.15 15.39 18.70
CA TYR A 56 3.28 16.36 19.80
C TYR A 56 4.68 16.36 20.43
N ASP A 57 5.47 15.29 20.21
CA ASP A 57 6.89 15.18 20.58
C ASP A 57 7.82 15.28 19.36
N GLU A 58 9.07 15.71 19.58
CA GLU A 58 10.07 15.84 18.52
C GLU A 58 10.66 14.48 18.08
N PRO A 59 10.95 14.28 16.77
CA PRO A 59 10.81 15.23 15.68
C PRO A 59 9.35 15.42 15.28
N LYS A 60 8.94 16.69 15.30
CA LYS A 60 7.58 17.08 14.94
C LYS A 60 7.38 16.78 13.45
N HIS A 61 6.19 16.25 13.15
CA HIS A 61 5.60 16.03 11.82
C HIS A 61 5.96 14.69 11.16
N SER A 62 4.91 13.89 10.96
CA SER A 62 4.90 12.65 10.18
C SER A 62 3.79 12.72 9.14
N VAL A 63 3.79 11.78 8.20
CA VAL A 63 2.64 11.53 7.32
C VAL A 63 2.04 10.18 7.65
N ILE A 64 0.72 10.17 7.74
CA ILE A 64 -0.08 8.96 7.84
C ILE A 64 -0.71 8.72 6.48
N VAL A 65 -0.50 7.53 5.93
CA VAL A 65 -1.16 7.06 4.72
C VAL A 65 -1.96 5.81 5.03
N ARG A 66 -3.23 5.80 4.65
CA ARG A 66 -4.10 4.63 4.85
C ARG A 66 -5.11 4.45 3.74
N LYS A 67 -5.60 3.23 3.56
CA LYS A 67 -6.82 2.97 2.80
C LYS A 67 -8.02 3.22 3.72
N PRO A 68 -8.89 4.20 3.43
CA PRO A 68 -10.11 4.36 4.21
C PRO A 68 -11.00 3.12 4.01
N VAL A 69 -11.50 2.58 5.12
CA VAL A 69 -12.56 1.58 5.15
C VAL A 69 -13.85 2.33 5.45
N TRP A 70 -14.81 2.29 4.53
CA TRP A 70 -16.06 3.05 4.63
C TRP A 70 -17.22 2.19 5.17
N ASP A 71 -16.93 1.00 5.69
CA ASP A 71 -17.96 0.08 6.15
C ASP A 71 -18.28 0.28 7.63
N HIS A 72 -19.55 0.22 7.99
CA HIS A 72 -19.99 0.33 9.38
C HIS A 72 -19.49 -0.85 10.24
N ASP A 73 -19.08 -1.94 9.60
CA ASP A 73 -18.51 -3.15 10.22
C ASP A 73 -16.98 -3.22 10.14
N ALA A 74 -16.30 -2.15 9.72
CA ALA A 74 -14.83 -2.11 9.67
C ALA A 74 -14.25 -2.40 11.06
N GLN A 75 -13.60 -3.57 11.21
CA GLN A 75 -12.93 -3.90 12.47
C GLN A 75 -11.59 -3.19 12.57
N GLU A 76 -11.20 -2.88 13.80
CA GLU A 76 -9.90 -2.32 14.16
C GLU A 76 -8.81 -3.32 13.74
N GLY A 77 -8.26 -3.14 12.54
CA GLY A 77 -7.31 -4.07 11.91
C GLY A 77 -7.47 -4.22 10.39
N ASP A 78 -8.63 -3.87 9.84
CA ASP A 78 -8.90 -4.01 8.40
C ASP A 78 -8.18 -2.95 7.54
N GLY A 79 -7.80 -1.83 8.15
CA GLY A 79 -7.03 -0.77 7.49
C GLY A 79 -5.55 -1.14 7.32
N VAL A 80 -5.00 -0.90 6.13
CA VAL A 80 -3.56 -0.68 5.97
C VAL A 80 -3.30 0.77 6.35
N GLU A 81 -2.46 1.00 7.35
CA GLU A 81 -1.96 2.31 7.75
C GLU A 81 -0.44 2.29 7.82
N VAL A 82 0.18 3.34 7.31
CA VAL A 82 1.63 3.57 7.34
C VAL A 82 1.87 4.96 7.89
N VAL A 83 2.67 5.04 8.95
CA VAL A 83 3.15 6.29 9.53
C VAL A 83 4.62 6.43 9.18
N GLU A 84 4.99 7.51 8.50
CA GLU A 84 6.38 7.80 8.14
C GLU A 84 6.80 9.16 8.69
N PRO A 85 7.80 9.21 9.58
CA PRO A 85 8.41 10.47 10.02
C PRO A 85 9.02 11.23 8.83
N TYR A 86 8.90 12.56 8.81
CA TYR A 86 9.49 13.36 7.74
C TYR A 86 11.03 13.28 7.69
N GLY A 87 11.67 13.18 8.87
CA GLY A 87 13.11 13.33 8.97
C GLY A 87 13.53 14.67 8.38
N THR A 88 14.38 14.64 7.34
CA THR A 88 14.86 15.84 6.63
C THR A 88 14.11 16.15 5.33
N ASP A 89 13.22 15.27 4.86
CA ASP A 89 12.49 15.43 3.59
C ASP A 89 11.06 14.86 3.68
N ALA A 90 10.11 15.77 3.91
CA ALA A 90 8.68 15.45 4.02
C ALA A 90 8.09 14.87 2.72
N LEU A 91 8.59 15.28 1.54
CA LEU A 91 8.11 14.75 0.26
C LEU A 91 8.61 13.32 0.06
N ALA A 92 9.89 13.05 0.37
CA ALA A 92 10.42 11.70 0.33
C ALA A 92 9.70 10.77 1.32
N ALA A 93 9.42 11.24 2.55
CA ALA A 93 8.61 10.50 3.51
C ALA A 93 7.21 10.18 2.97
N THR A 94 6.54 11.17 2.37
CA THR A 94 5.22 10.98 1.75
C THR A 94 5.25 9.95 0.62
N ARG A 95 6.25 10.01 -0.28
CA ARG A 95 6.46 9.03 -1.34
C ARG A 95 6.64 7.61 -0.79
N ARG A 96 7.48 7.46 0.26
CA ARG A 96 7.71 6.18 0.92
C ARG A 96 6.43 5.65 1.56
N ALA A 97 5.72 6.46 2.34
CA ALA A 97 4.48 6.07 3.01
C ALA A 97 3.41 5.59 2.03
N ILE A 98 3.22 6.32 0.93
CA ILE A 98 2.30 5.93 -0.16
C ILE A 98 2.71 4.59 -0.76
N THR A 99 3.98 4.44 -1.12
CA THR A 99 4.47 3.22 -1.79
C THR A 99 4.38 2.00 -0.86
N MET A 100 4.72 2.17 0.42
CA MET A 100 4.58 1.13 1.44
C MET A 100 3.11 0.75 1.66
N CYS A 101 2.21 1.72 1.80
CA CYS A 101 0.79 1.44 1.97
C CYS A 101 0.21 0.68 0.76
N ALA A 102 0.58 1.08 -0.46
CA ALA A 102 0.18 0.38 -1.67
C ALA A 102 0.71 -1.06 -1.70
N ALA A 103 1.99 -1.26 -1.37
CA ALA A 103 2.59 -2.58 -1.35
C ALA A 103 1.93 -3.51 -0.33
N GLU A 104 1.61 -3.01 0.88
CA GLU A 104 0.91 -3.79 1.91
C GLU A 104 -0.53 -4.14 1.50
N LEU A 105 -1.23 -3.27 0.78
CA LEU A 105 -2.53 -3.60 0.20
C LEU A 105 -2.45 -4.77 -0.79
N ALA A 106 -1.43 -4.80 -1.66
CA ALA A 106 -1.22 -5.93 -2.58
C ALA A 106 -0.86 -7.22 -1.84
N ARG A 107 -0.07 -7.15 -0.77
CA ARG A 107 0.26 -8.31 0.07
C ARG A 107 -0.99 -8.92 0.69
N ARG A 108 -1.87 -8.09 1.26
CA ARG A 108 -3.13 -8.56 1.88
C ARG A 108 -4.14 -9.13 0.86
N LYS A 109 -4.19 -8.57 -0.35
CA LYS A 109 -5.06 -9.07 -1.43
C LYS A 109 -4.59 -10.37 -2.06
N THR A 110 -3.30 -10.66 -1.99
CA THR A 110 -2.76 -11.95 -2.41
C THR A 110 -3.10 -12.93 -1.28
N PRO A 111 -4.01 -13.91 -1.46
CA PRO A 111 -4.26 -14.88 -0.41
C PRO A 111 -2.94 -15.56 -0.07
N ASN A 112 -2.64 -15.76 1.21
CA ASN A 112 -1.64 -16.75 1.60
C ASN A 112 -2.09 -18.08 0.98
N VAL A 113 -1.43 -18.51 -0.12
CA VAL A 113 -1.72 -19.79 -0.80
C VAL A 113 -1.32 -21.00 0.06
N GLU A 114 -0.80 -20.78 1.27
CA GLU A 114 -0.47 -21.85 2.21
C GLU A 114 -1.12 -21.56 3.56
N LEU A 115 -2.21 -22.30 3.83
CA LEU A 115 -2.63 -22.89 5.12
C LEU A 115 -4.07 -23.47 5.04
N SER A 116 -4.54 -23.92 3.87
CA SER A 116 -5.72 -24.79 3.77
C SER A 116 -5.35 -26.27 3.94
N GLY A 117 -4.57 -26.57 4.96
CA GLY A 117 -4.21 -27.92 5.36
C GLY A 117 -4.98 -28.38 6.59
N HIS A 118 -6.31 -28.28 6.61
CA HIS A 118 -7.16 -28.98 7.58
C HIS A 118 -8.43 -29.49 6.88
N GLN A 119 -8.33 -30.70 6.30
CA GLN A 119 -9.49 -31.52 5.98
C GLN A 119 -10.30 -31.73 7.27
N ARG A 120 -11.56 -31.30 7.28
CA ARG A 120 -12.51 -31.76 8.31
C ARG A 120 -12.77 -33.24 8.05
N PRO A 121 -12.65 -34.14 9.05
CA PRO A 121 -12.99 -35.54 8.83
C PRO A 121 -14.49 -35.66 8.56
N ALA A 122 -14.83 -36.49 7.58
CA ALA A 122 -16.20 -36.81 7.20
C ALA A 122 -16.98 -37.35 8.41
N ARG A 123 -18.17 -36.81 8.65
CA ARG A 123 -19.14 -37.45 9.54
C ARG A 123 -19.47 -38.81 8.92
N LYS A 124 -19.20 -39.89 9.66
CA LYS A 124 -19.76 -41.20 9.34
C LYS A 124 -21.25 -41.12 9.67
N ASP A 125 -22.07 -41.29 8.65
CA ASP A 125 -23.49 -41.57 8.83
C ASP A 125 -23.61 -42.92 9.54
N GLU A 126 -24.20 -42.91 10.74
CA GLU A 126 -24.57 -44.10 11.48
C GLU A 126 -26.00 -44.49 11.07
N LYS A 127 -26.16 -45.79 10.79
CA LYS A 127 -27.42 -46.45 10.40
C LYS A 127 -28.42 -46.51 11.53
#